data_AF-A0A8S3IR66-F1
#
_entry.id   AF-A0A8S3IR66-F1
#
_cell.length_a   1.000
_cell.length_b   1.000
_cell.length_c   1.000
_cell.angle_alpha   90.00
_cell.angle_beta   90.00
_cell.angle_gamma   90.00
#
_symmetry.space_group_name_H-M   'P 1'
#
loop_
_entity.id
_entity.type
_entity.pdbx_description
1 polymer ?
#
loop_
_entity_poly.entity_id
_entity_poly.type
_entity_poly.pdbx_seq_one_letter_code
_entity_poly.pdbx_strand_id
1 'polypeptide(L)'
;MISRNDGKKTGVLILDMLIRWNSSFLLNDRLILHKDVLNSMCSFLNNITGLTEKQTKKLMGLMLNQQEWNLLNCLKNVLEPFLEATTALS
;
A
#
# COMPACT_ATOMS: atom_id res chain seq x y z
N MET A 1 -4.93 1.32 46.58
CA MET A 1 -5.48 0.10 45.98
C MET A 1 -5.68 0.40 44.50
N ILE A 2 -4.81 -0.13 43.66
CA ILE A 2 -4.78 0.14 42.21
C ILE A 2 -5.92 -0.68 41.57
N SER A 3 -6.79 -0.04 40.81
CA SER A 3 -7.57 -0.72 39.78
C SER A 3 -7.30 -0.03 38.45
N ARG A 4 -6.45 -0.67 37.64
CA ARG A 4 -6.06 -0.22 36.32
C ARG A 4 -7.19 -0.46 35.34
N ASN A 5 -7.52 0.59 34.60
CA ASN A 5 -8.44 0.60 33.48
C ASN A 5 -7.76 -0.11 32.28
N ASP A 6 -7.81 -1.45 32.24
CA ASP A 6 -7.13 -2.29 31.23
C ASP A 6 -8.06 -2.79 30.10
N GLY A 7 -9.20 -2.14 29.84
CA GLY A 7 -10.16 -2.55 28.81
C GLY A 7 -9.95 -1.99 27.40
N LYS A 8 -9.11 -0.97 27.20
CA LYS A 8 -8.95 -0.28 25.89
C LYS A 8 -7.69 -0.66 25.10
N LYS A 9 -6.71 -1.31 25.72
CA LYS A 9 -5.40 -1.58 25.09
C LYS A 9 -5.45 -2.78 24.14
N THR A 10 -6.31 -3.76 24.44
CA THR A 10 -6.39 -5.03 23.70
C THR A 10 -6.93 -4.82 22.28
N GLY A 11 -7.97 -3.99 22.11
CA GLY A 11 -8.53 -3.70 20.77
C GLY A 11 -7.56 -2.96 19.85
N VAL A 12 -6.76 -2.03 20.38
CA VAL A 12 -5.73 -1.30 19.62
C VAL A 12 -4.59 -2.23 19.20
N LEU A 13 -4.15 -3.12 20.10
CA LEU A 13 -3.12 -4.13 19.79
C LEU A 13 -3.56 -5.12 18.70
N ILE A 14 -4.82 -5.56 18.73
CA ILE A 14 -5.38 -6.47 17.70
C ILE A 14 -5.46 -5.76 16.34
N LEU A 15 -5.93 -4.51 16.31
CA LEU A 15 -5.94 -3.69 15.09
C LEU A 15 -4.53 -3.46 14.52
N ASP A 16 -3.56 -3.13 15.37
CA ASP A 16 -2.17 -2.94 14.95
C ASP A 16 -1.56 -4.24 14.39
N MET A 17 -1.90 -5.39 14.96
CA MET A 17 -1.44 -6.70 14.50
C MET A 17 -2.04 -7.06 13.13
N LEU A 18 -3.34 -6.87 12.97
CA LEU A 18 -4.06 -7.05 11.71
C LEU A 18 -3.49 -6.18 10.58
N ILE A 19 -3.23 -4.90 10.88
CA ILE A 19 -2.66 -3.96 9.90
C ILE A 19 -1.22 -4.34 9.57
N ARG A 20 -0.41 -4.74 10.55
CA ARG A 20 0.99 -5.16 10.31
C ARG A 20 1.06 -6.40 9.44
N TRP A 21 0.24 -7.41 9.73
CA TRP A 21 0.26 -8.69 9.02
C TRP A 21 -0.26 -8.57 7.58
N ASN A 22 -1.19 -7.64 7.34
CA ASN A 22 -1.76 -7.41 6.02
C ASN A 22 -1.20 -6.17 5.30
N SER A 23 -0.15 -5.55 5.85
CA SER A 23 0.41 -4.29 5.33
C SER A 23 0.82 -4.37 3.86
N SER A 24 1.41 -5.48 3.42
CA SER A 24 1.79 -5.70 2.02
C SER A 24 0.58 -5.81 1.10
N PHE A 25 -0.49 -6.48 1.53
CA PHE A 25 -1.74 -6.55 0.77
C PHE A 25 -2.37 -5.15 0.65
N LEU A 26 -2.51 -4.44 1.78
CA LEU A 26 -3.09 -3.10 1.82
C LEU A 26 -2.31 -2.09 0.98
N LEU A 27 -0.97 -2.18 1.00
CA LEU A 27 -0.10 -1.36 0.15
C LEU A 27 -0.36 -1.66 -1.33
N ASN A 28 -0.37 -2.94 -1.70
CA ASN A 28 -0.57 -3.37 -3.08
C ASN A 28 -1.95 -2.96 -3.60
N ASP A 29 -3.00 -3.16 -2.80
CA ASP A 29 -4.37 -2.77 -3.13
C ASP A 29 -4.50 -1.26 -3.37
N ARG A 30 -3.91 -0.43 -2.48
CA ARG A 30 -3.90 1.02 -2.66
C ARG A 30 -3.09 1.47 -3.88
N LEU A 31 -1.97 0.81 -4.18
CA LEU A 31 -1.19 1.10 -5.37
C LEU A 31 -2.00 0.84 -6.64
N ILE A 32 -2.69 -0.31 -6.71
CA ILE A 32 -3.57 -0.66 -7.84
C ILE A 32 -4.72 0.34 -7.96
N LEU A 33 -5.37 0.72 -6.85
CA LEU A 33 -6.45 1.70 -6.82
C LEU A 33 -6.03 3.06 -7.42
N HIS A 34 -4.79 3.48 -7.18
CA HIS A 34 -4.26 4.76 -7.65
C HIS A 34 -3.45 4.66 -8.95
N LYS A 35 -3.50 3.52 -9.66
CA LYS A 35 -2.75 3.28 -10.90
C LYS A 35 -2.89 4.44 -11.90
N ASP A 36 -4.12 4.86 -12.20
CA ASP A 36 -4.36 5.87 -13.23
C ASP A 36 -3.83 7.25 -12.84
N VAL A 37 -3.99 7.62 -11.56
CA VAL A 37 -3.43 8.86 -11.02
C VAL A 37 -1.91 8.84 -11.10
N LEU A 38 -1.27 7.76 -10.66
CA LEU A 38 0.18 7.60 -10.71
C LEU A 38 0.71 7.65 -12.15
N ASN A 39 0.05 6.96 -13.08
CA ASN A 39 0.42 7.00 -14.50
C ASN A 39 0.22 8.40 -15.10
N SER A 40 -0.84 9.11 -14.71
CA SER A 40 -1.07 10.48 -15.19
C SER A 40 -0.03 11.47 -14.67
N MET A 41 0.38 11.37 -13.40
CA MET A 41 1.43 12.21 -12.82
C MET A 41 2.73 12.10 -13.63
N CYS A 42 2.98 10.93 -14.20
CA CYS A 42 4.15 10.69 -15.01
C CYS A 42 4.11 11.42 -16.36
N SER A 43 2.92 11.58 -16.96
CA SER A 43 2.74 12.39 -18.16
C SER A 43 3.02 13.88 -17.94
N PHE A 44 2.95 14.35 -16.69
CA PHE A 44 3.19 15.75 -16.32
C PHE A 44 4.57 16.00 -15.68
N LEU A 45 5.45 14.98 -15.54
CA LEU A 45 6.74 15.11 -14.85
C LEU A 45 7.61 16.27 -15.39
N ASN A 46 7.58 16.49 -16.71
CA ASN A 46 8.34 17.57 -17.33
C ASN A 46 7.78 18.97 -17.06
N ASN A 47 6.54 19.06 -16.57
CA ASN A 47 5.84 20.31 -16.27
C ASN A 47 5.86 20.63 -14.75
N ILE A 48 6.45 19.78 -13.92
CA ILE A 48 6.57 20.02 -12.48
C ILE A 48 7.71 21.00 -12.24
N THR A 49 7.35 22.21 -11.83
CA THR A 49 8.29 23.28 -11.51
C THR A 49 9.23 22.88 -10.37
N GLY A 50 10.55 23.03 -10.57
CA GLY A 50 11.56 22.77 -9.54
C GLY A 50 12.17 21.36 -9.56
N LEU A 51 11.76 20.47 -10.47
CA LEU A 51 12.47 19.22 -10.69
C LEU A 51 13.74 19.42 -11.53
N THR A 52 14.85 18.88 -11.04
CA THR A 52 16.08 18.73 -11.83
C THR A 52 15.97 17.57 -12.81
N GLU A 53 16.72 17.62 -13.91
CA GLU A 53 16.74 16.54 -14.91
C GLU A 53 17.07 15.17 -14.30
N LYS A 54 17.97 15.14 -13.29
CA LYS A 54 18.33 13.93 -12.55
C LYS A 54 17.16 13.36 -11.77
N GLN A 55 16.37 14.20 -11.11
CA GLN A 55 15.17 13.76 -10.38
C GLN A 55 14.09 13.28 -11.35
N THR A 56 13.89 13.98 -12.45
CA THR A 56 12.94 13.60 -13.51
C THR A 56 13.28 12.23 -14.10
N LYS A 57 14.55 11.97 -14.44
CA LYS A 57 15.02 10.65 -14.90
C LYS A 57 14.80 9.56 -13.84
N LYS A 58 15.07 9.87 -12.56
CA LYS A 58 14.84 8.92 -11.46
C LYS A 58 13.36 8.58 -11.30
N LEU A 59 12.47 9.57 -11.39
CA LEU A 59 11.02 9.37 -11.29
C LEU A 59 10.48 8.57 -12.46
N MET A 60 10.95 8.84 -13.68
CA MET A 60 10.63 8.00 -14.85
C MET A 60 11.06 6.54 -14.67
N GLY A 61 12.24 6.30 -14.07
CA GLY A 61 12.71 4.95 -13.78
C GLY A 61 11.93 4.21 -12.68
N LEU A 62 11.13 4.91 -11.88
CA LEU A 62 10.23 4.32 -10.88
C LEU A 62 8.84 4.00 -11.45
N MET A 63 8.57 4.38 -12.69
CA MET A 63 7.30 4.10 -13.33
C MET A 63 7.13 2.60 -13.54
N LEU A 64 6.00 2.08 -13.06
CA LEU A 64 5.64 0.70 -13.31
C LEU A 64 5.13 0.54 -14.74
N ASN A 65 5.71 -0.41 -15.46
CA ASN A 65 5.20 -0.84 -16.76
C ASN A 65 3.95 -1.72 -16.61
N GLN A 66 3.30 -2.03 -17.73
CA GLN A 66 2.05 -2.80 -17.71
C GLN A 66 2.24 -4.22 -17.14
N GLN A 67 3.38 -4.86 -17.38
CA GLN A 67 3.70 -6.18 -16.85
C GLN A 67 3.85 -6.15 -15.33
N GLU A 68 4.48 -5.12 -14.78
CA GLU A 68 4.61 -4.90 -13.34
C GLU A 68 3.24 -4.63 -12.70
N TRP A 69 2.38 -3.83 -13.34
CA TRP A 69 1.00 -3.66 -12.88
C TRP A 69 0.20 -4.96 -12.90
N ASN A 70 0.39 -5.80 -13.92
CA ASN A 70 -0.25 -7.12 -13.97
C ASN A 70 0.26 -8.01 -12.83
N LEU A 71 1.57 -7.99 -12.54
CA LEU A 71 2.15 -8.71 -11.43
C LEU A 71 1.56 -8.28 -10.08
N LEU A 72 1.40 -6.97 -9.86
CA LEU A 72 0.75 -6.44 -8.65
C LEU A 72 -0.69 -6.98 -8.50
N ASN A 73 -1.47 -7.02 -9.59
CA ASN A 73 -2.81 -7.62 -9.56
C ASN A 73 -2.78 -9.12 -9.23
N CYS A 74 -1.85 -9.88 -9.83
CA CYS A 74 -1.68 -11.29 -9.49
C CYS A 74 -1.32 -11.47 -8.01
N LEU A 75 -0.41 -10.66 -7.48
CA LEU A 75 -0.02 -10.68 -6.07
C LEU A 75 -1.20 -10.34 -5.16
N LYS A 76 -2.04 -9.37 -5.53
CA LYS A 76 -3.26 -9.05 -4.79
C LYS A 76 -4.17 -10.29 -4.71
N ASN A 77 -4.45 -10.93 -5.85
CA ASN A 77 -5.31 -12.12 -5.90
C ASN A 77 -4.75 -13.30 -5.07
N VAL A 78 -3.43 -13.46 -5.03
CA VAL A 78 -2.79 -14.51 -4.21
C VAL A 78 -2.89 -14.18 -2.73
N LEU A 79 -2.76 -12.91 -2.35
CA LEU A 79 -2.75 -12.47 -0.96
C LEU A 79 -4.17 -12.30 -0.37
N GLU A 80 -5.19 -12.05 -1.20
CA GLU A 80 -6.57 -11.81 -0.77
C GLU A 80 -7.15 -12.93 0.11
N PRO A 81 -7.02 -14.24 -0.22
CA PRO A 81 -7.51 -15.31 0.64
C PRO A 81 -6.84 -15.35 2.02
N PHE A 82 -5.58 -14.91 2.13
CA PHE A 82 -4.86 -14.84 3.42
C PHE A 82 -5.36 -13.66 4.26
N LEU A 83 -5.70 -12.53 3.64
CA LEU A 83 -6.37 -11.44 4.34
C LEU A 83 -7.72 -11.88 4.88
N GLU A 84 -8.53 -12.58 4.07
CA GLU A 84 -9.83 -13.09 4.49
C GLU A 84 -9.69 -14.04 5.68
N ALA A 85 -8.75 -14.99 5.60
CA ALA A 85 -8.50 -15.94 6.68
C ALA A 85 -8.01 -15.24 7.97
N THR A 86 -7.08 -14.29 7.87
CA THR A 86 -6.60 -13.55 9.06
C THR A 86 -7.68 -12.67 9.66
N THR A 87 -8.55 -12.08 8.84
CA THR A 87 -9.69 -11.28 9.31
C THR A 87 -10.72 -12.15 10.01
N ALA A 88 -11.02 -13.34 9.49
CA ALA A 88 -11.97 -14.28 10.08
C ALA A 88 -11.49 -14.91 11.40
N LEU A 89 -10.17 -15.00 11.60
CA LEU A 89 -9.53 -15.59 12.79
C LEU A 89 -9.21 -14.57 13.90
N SER A 90 -9.47 -13.28 13.69
CA SER A 90 -9.18 -12.19 14.63
C SER A 90 -10.42 -11.66 15.32
#